data_AF-A0A9E4XH29-F1
#
_entry.id   AF-A0A9E4XH29-F1
#
_cell.length_a   1.000
_cell.length_b   1.000
_cell.length_c   1.000
_cell.angle_alpha   90.00
_cell.angle_beta   90.00
_cell.angle_gamma   90.00
#
_symmetry.space_group_name_H-M   'P 1'
#
loop_
_entity.id
_entity.type
_entity.pdbx_description
1 polymer ?
#
loop_
_entity_poly.entity_id
_entity_poly.type
_entity_poly.pdbx_seq_one_letter_code
_entity_poly.pdbx_strand_id
1 'polypeptide(L)'
;MQQLLTVEVIYRFFGEPLYLYGLAAVPLAVLFLWYSRVRRRSAMARLGDEELLGRLTESVNSRGRRWRSILWVSALAMLIVAVARPQWGTEVRVTEQKGLQLMVALDISESMLAQDMKPDRLTRAKLEMLELVGRLRGDEVGLVLFSG
;
A
#
# COMPACT_ATOMS: atom_id res chain seq x y z
N MET A 1 20.86 -3.54 27.31
CA MET A 1 20.50 -2.76 26.11
C MET A 1 19.21 -3.34 25.56
N GLN A 2 18.11 -2.64 25.75
CA GLN A 2 16.77 -3.09 25.38
C GLN A 2 16.40 -2.35 24.09
N GLN A 3 16.36 -3.06 22.96
CA GLN A 3 15.97 -2.48 21.67
C GLN A 3 14.54 -1.92 21.81
N LEU A 4 14.39 -0.62 21.60
CA LEU A 4 13.09 0.07 21.54
C LEU A 4 12.42 -0.32 20.22
N LEU A 5 11.84 -1.53 20.18
CA LEU A 5 10.94 -1.92 19.11
C LEU A 5 9.64 -1.14 19.28
N THR A 6 9.50 -0.04 18.54
CA THR A 6 8.19 0.57 18.32
C THR A 6 7.35 -0.40 17.51
N VAL A 7 6.41 -1.05 18.17
CA VAL A 7 5.42 -1.92 17.54
C VAL A 7 4.38 -1.02 16.87
N GLU A 8 4.48 -0.86 15.56
CA GLU A 8 3.41 -0.25 14.78
C GLU A 8 2.36 -1.30 14.45
N VAL A 9 1.14 -1.08 14.93
CA VAL A 9 -0.02 -1.90 14.60
C VAL A 9 -0.64 -1.33 13.34
N ILE A 10 -0.39 -1.96 12.20
CA ILE A 10 -1.01 -1.57 10.93
C ILE A 10 -2.23 -2.46 10.69
N TYR A 11 -3.37 -1.82 10.45
CA TYR A 11 -4.59 -2.50 10.03
C TYR A 11 -4.51 -2.78 8.52
N ARG A 12 -4.43 -4.07 8.16
CA ARG A 12 -4.36 -4.49 6.76
C ARG A 12 -5.60 -5.30 6.41
N PHE A 13 -6.51 -4.69 5.66
CA PHE A 13 -7.79 -5.29 5.26
C PHE A 13 -7.68 -6.22 4.04
N PHE A 14 -6.65 -6.03 3.21
CA PHE A 14 -6.41 -6.81 2.01
C PHE A 14 -4.92 -7.10 1.88
N GLY A 15 -4.58 -8.35 1.57
CA GLY A 15 -3.19 -8.74 1.31
C GLY A 15 -2.63 -8.01 0.09
N GLU A 16 -3.43 -7.99 -0.98
CA GLU A 16 -3.07 -7.40 -2.29
C GLU A 16 -4.15 -6.42 -2.77
N PRO A 17 -4.21 -5.20 -2.21
CA PRO A 17 -5.27 -4.23 -2.50
C PRO A 17 -5.31 -3.77 -3.96
N LEU A 18 -4.21 -3.92 -4.71
CA LEU A 18 -4.14 -3.57 -6.14
C LEU A 18 -5.16 -4.33 -6.99
N TYR A 19 -5.52 -5.56 -6.63
CA TYR A 19 -6.49 -6.34 -7.41
C TYR A 19 -7.93 -5.80 -7.30
N LEU A 20 -8.22 -4.95 -6.31
CA LEU A 20 -9.53 -4.29 -6.20
C LEU A 20 -9.82 -3.36 -7.38
N TYR A 21 -8.80 -2.83 -8.07
CA TYR A 21 -9.00 -2.08 -9.32
C TYR A 21 -9.68 -2.93 -10.40
N GLY A 22 -9.56 -4.26 -10.32
CA GLY A 22 -10.30 -5.19 -11.18
C GLY A 22 -11.82 -5.05 -11.07
N LEU A 23 -12.37 -4.50 -9.98
CA LEU A 23 -13.80 -4.23 -9.85
C LEU A 23 -14.31 -3.25 -10.92
N ALA A 24 -13.45 -2.45 -11.55
CA ALA A 24 -13.80 -1.64 -12.72
C ALA A 24 -14.30 -2.49 -13.92
N ALA A 25 -13.96 -3.78 -13.98
CA ALA A 25 -14.49 -4.70 -14.98
C ALA A 25 -15.98 -5.01 -14.78
N VAL A 26 -16.51 -4.89 -13.56
CA VAL A 26 -17.92 -5.14 -13.25
C VAL A 26 -18.87 -4.16 -13.96
N PRO A 27 -18.72 -2.82 -13.85
CA PRO A 27 -19.56 -1.89 -14.59
C PRO A 27 -19.42 -2.05 -16.11
N LEU A 28 -18.22 -2.36 -16.61
CA LEU A 28 -18.02 -2.66 -18.03
C LEU A 28 -18.80 -3.90 -18.48
N ALA A 29 -18.80 -4.97 -17.69
CA ALA A 29 -19.59 -6.17 -17.96
C ALA A 29 -21.10 -5.89 -17.93
N VAL A 30 -21.57 -5.07 -16.97
CA VAL A 30 -22.97 -4.64 -16.88
C VAL A 30 -23.37 -3.82 -18.11
N LEU A 31 -22.55 -2.84 -18.51
CA LEU A 31 -22.78 -2.01 -19.70
C LEU A 31 -22.81 -2.86 -20.97
N PHE A 32 -21.87 -3.80 -21.13
CA PHE A 32 -21.84 -4.72 -22.25
C PHE A 32 -23.12 -5.57 -22.34
N LEU A 33 -23.57 -6.13 -21.21
CA LEU A 33 -24.82 -6.91 -21.15
C LEU A 33 -26.05 -6.05 -21.40
N TRP A 34 -26.05 -4.79 -20.96
CA TRP A 34 -27.13 -3.84 -21.22
C TRP A 34 -27.18 -3.46 -22.71
N TYR A 35 -26.05 -3.07 -23.30
CA TYR A 35 -25.92 -2.79 -24.72
C TYR A 35 -26.36 -3.97 -25.59
N SER A 36 -25.92 -5.18 -25.24
CA SER A 36 -26.32 -6.41 -25.93
C SER A 36 -27.84 -6.64 -25.88
N ARG A 37 -28.51 -6.31 -24.77
CA ARG A 37 -29.98 -6.40 -24.65
C ARG A 37 -30.69 -5.36 -25.51
N VAL A 38 -30.23 -4.11 -25.49
CA VAL A 38 -30.81 -3.02 -26.29
C VAL A 38 -30.66 -3.32 -27.78
N ARG A 39 -29.46 -3.73 -28.21
CA ARG A 39 -29.19 -4.10 -29.61
C ARG A 39 -30.03 -5.29 -30.05
N ARG A 40 -30.18 -6.31 -29.20
CA ARG A 40 -31.03 -7.47 -29.49
C ARG A 40 -32.51 -7.07 -29.62
N ARG A 41 -33.03 -6.20 -28.74
CA ARG A 41 -34.40 -5.67 -28.89
C ARG A 41 -34.57 -4.90 -30.20
N SER A 42 -33.61 -4.04 -30.54
CA SER A 42 -33.64 -3.27 -31.79
C SER A 42 -33.58 -4.15 -33.04
N ALA A 43 -32.80 -5.24 -33.01
CA ALA A 43 -32.74 -6.22 -34.10
C ALA A 43 -34.04 -7.02 -34.23
N MET A 44 -34.67 -7.39 -33.11
CA MET A 44 -35.95 -8.10 -33.11
C MET A 44 -37.09 -7.22 -33.63
N ALA A 45 -37.11 -5.93 -33.30
CA ALA A 45 -38.09 -4.97 -33.82
C ALA A 45 -38.01 -4.77 -35.36
N ARG A 46 -36.86 -5.07 -35.98
CA ARG A 46 -36.67 -4.98 -37.44
C ARG A 46 -37.15 -6.20 -38.22
N LEU A 47 -37.45 -7.32 -37.55
CA LEU A 47 -37.85 -8.56 -38.21
C LEU A 47 -39.34 -8.59 -38.62
N GLY A 48 -40.15 -7.61 -38.16
CA GLY A 48 -41.53 -7.43 -38.61
C GLY A 48 -42.53 -8.38 -37.94
N ASP A 49 -43.71 -7.83 -37.69
CA ASP A 49 -44.88 -8.40 -37.02
C ASP A 49 -44.70 -8.73 -35.52
N GLU A 50 -45.15 -7.80 -34.68
CA GLU A 50 -45.01 -7.83 -33.22
C GLU A 50 -45.78 -9.01 -32.60
N GLU A 51 -46.83 -9.49 -33.28
CA GLU A 51 -47.63 -10.64 -32.88
C GLU A 51 -46.91 -11.99 -33.12
N LEU A 52 -46.25 -12.17 -34.27
CA LEU A 52 -45.46 -13.37 -34.57
C LEU A 52 -44.20 -13.46 -33.70
N LEU A 53 -43.54 -12.32 -33.45
CA LEU A 53 -42.43 -12.22 -32.51
C LEU A 53 -42.86 -12.49 -31.07
N GLY A 54 -44.04 -12.05 -30.67
CA GLY A 54 -44.64 -12.36 -29.36
C GLY A 54 -44.79 -13.86 -29.13
N ARG A 55 -45.40 -14.57 -30.10
CA ARG A 55 -45.60 -16.04 -30.02
C ARG A 55 -44.28 -16.82 -30.03
N LEU A 56 -43.27 -16.37 -30.79
CA LEU A 56 -41.94 -17.01 -30.80
C LEU A 56 -41.13 -16.74 -29.52
N THR A 57 -41.37 -15.61 -28.84
CA THR A 57 -40.63 -15.23 -27.62
C THR A 57 -41.34 -15.58 -26.32
N GLU A 58 -42.59 -16.03 -26.37
CA GLU A 58 -43.39 -16.47 -25.22
C GLU A 58 -42.72 -17.62 -24.44
N SER A 59 -42.04 -18.53 -25.16
CA SER A 59 -41.28 -19.63 -24.56
C SER A 59 -40.00 -19.18 -23.83
N VAL A 60 -39.63 -17.90 -23.95
CA VAL A 60 -38.31 -17.43 -23.53
C VAL A 60 -38.36 -16.89 -22.11
N ASN A 61 -37.75 -17.65 -21.18
CA ASN A 61 -37.66 -17.27 -19.77
C ASN A 61 -36.78 -16.04 -19.54
N SER A 62 -37.38 -14.85 -19.61
CA SER A 62 -36.71 -13.56 -19.46
C SER A 62 -36.23 -13.31 -18.02
N ARG A 63 -36.96 -13.82 -17.02
CA ARG A 63 -36.57 -13.75 -15.61
C ARG A 63 -35.33 -14.62 -15.34
N GLY A 64 -35.31 -15.85 -15.83
CA GLY A 64 -34.16 -16.76 -15.73
C GLY A 64 -32.90 -16.20 -16.41
N ARG A 65 -33.05 -15.59 -17.60
CA ARG A 65 -31.94 -14.92 -18.28
C ARG A 65 -31.42 -13.70 -17.52
N ARG A 66 -32.28 -12.94 -16.83
CA ARG A 66 -31.85 -11.83 -15.97
C ARG A 66 -31.07 -12.36 -14.76
N TRP A 67 -31.59 -13.38 -14.08
CA TRP A 67 -30.90 -14.03 -12.95
C TRP A 67 -29.56 -14.61 -13.35
N ARG A 68 -29.48 -15.30 -14.50
CA ARG A 68 -28.22 -15.81 -15.02
C ARG A 68 -27.19 -14.69 -15.20
N SER A 69 -27.57 -13.56 -15.78
CA SER A 69 -26.65 -12.41 -15.90
C SER A 69 -26.22 -11.85 -14.54
N ILE A 70 -27.13 -11.74 -13.58
CA ILE A 70 -26.81 -11.28 -12.22
C ILE A 70 -25.79 -12.23 -11.58
N LEU A 71 -26.01 -13.54 -11.68
CA LEU A 71 -25.10 -14.56 -11.15
C LEU A 71 -23.70 -14.49 -11.78
N TRP A 72 -23.60 -14.29 -13.09
CA TRP A 72 -22.30 -14.13 -13.76
C TRP A 72 -21.55 -12.89 -13.29
N VAL A 73 -22.25 -11.76 -13.16
CA VAL A 73 -21.64 -10.50 -12.70
C VAL A 73 -21.23 -10.60 -11.23
N SER A 74 -22.07 -11.20 -10.37
CA SER A 74 -21.74 -11.40 -8.96
C SER A 74 -20.57 -12.36 -8.79
N ALA A 75 -20.53 -13.46 -9.57
CA ALA A 75 -19.41 -14.40 -9.55
C ALA A 75 -18.09 -13.72 -9.93
N LEU A 76 -18.10 -12.88 -10.97
CA LEU A 76 -16.92 -12.09 -11.36
C LEU A 76 -16.47 -11.16 -10.22
N ALA A 77 -17.40 -10.43 -9.61
CA ALA A 77 -17.10 -9.53 -8.49
C ALA A 77 -16.50 -10.30 -7.29
N MET A 78 -17.10 -11.43 -6.92
CA MET A 78 -16.62 -12.29 -5.84
C MET A 78 -15.24 -12.86 -6.13
N LEU A 79 -14.95 -13.23 -7.38
CA LEU A 79 -13.63 -13.73 -7.77
C LEU A 79 -12.56 -12.65 -7.66
N ILE A 80 -12.85 -11.41 -8.08
CA ILE A 80 -11.94 -10.27 -7.91
C ILE A 80 -11.65 -10.01 -6.42
N VAL A 81 -12.70 -10.00 -5.59
CA VAL A 81 -12.55 -9.83 -4.14
C VAL A 81 -11.73 -10.98 -3.53
N ALA A 82 -11.96 -12.22 -3.95
CA ALA A 82 -11.20 -13.38 -3.47
C ALA A 82 -9.70 -13.26 -3.81
N VAL A 83 -9.36 -12.81 -5.02
CA VAL A 83 -7.98 -12.57 -5.45
C VAL A 83 -7.33 -11.42 -4.68
N ALA A 84 -8.09 -10.39 -4.28
CA ALA A 84 -7.58 -9.31 -3.42
C ALA A 84 -7.21 -9.80 -1.99
N ARG A 85 -7.56 -11.05 -1.64
CA ARG A 85 -7.26 -11.69 -0.36
C ARG A 85 -7.73 -10.84 0.82
N PRO A 86 -9.04 -10.77 1.10
CA PRO A 86 -9.56 -10.07 2.26
C PRO A 86 -8.96 -10.70 3.53
N GLN A 87 -8.37 -9.86 4.36
CA GLN A 87 -7.72 -10.23 5.60
C GLN A 87 -8.32 -9.39 6.72
N TRP A 88 -8.66 -10.04 7.84
CA TRP A 88 -9.05 -9.34 9.05
C TRP A 88 -7.99 -9.63 10.10
N GLY A 89 -7.17 -8.62 10.40
CA GLY A 89 -6.10 -8.78 11.37
C GLY A 89 -5.18 -7.56 11.44
N THR A 90 -4.35 -7.57 12.47
CA THR A 90 -3.27 -6.61 12.67
C THR A 90 -1.97 -7.28 12.26
N GLU A 91 -1.27 -6.69 11.29
CA GLU A 91 0.08 -7.12 10.97
C GLU A 91 1.03 -6.40 11.93
N VAL A 92 1.63 -7.13 12.86
CA VAL A 92 2.67 -6.60 13.75
C VAL A 92 3.94 -6.49 12.93
N ARG A 93 4.12 -5.33 12.30
CA ARG A 93 5.37 -5.05 11.59
C ARG A 93 6.36 -4.52 12.60
N VAL A 94 7.32 -5.38 12.96
CA VAL A 94 8.49 -4.96 13.73
C VAL A 94 9.36 -4.15 12.77
N THR A 95 9.12 -2.84 12.72
CA THR A 95 10.00 -1.93 12.01
C THR A 95 11.27 -1.81 12.83
N GLU A 96 12.35 -2.44 12.35
CA GLU A 96 13.68 -2.16 12.88
C GLU A 96 13.95 -0.67 12.65
N GLN A 97 14.10 0.08 13.75
CA GLN A 97 14.69 1.40 13.65
C GLN A 97 16.13 1.18 13.17
N LYS A 98 16.38 1.44 11.89
CA LYS A 98 17.74 1.51 11.35
C LYS A 98 18.40 2.71 12.00
N GLY A 99 19.17 2.46 13.07
CA GLY A 99 20.08 3.44 13.61
C GLY A 99 21.06 3.91 12.53
N LEU A 100 21.39 5.20 12.53
CA LEU A 100 22.47 5.73 11.72
C LEU A 100 23.82 5.17 12.22
N GLN A 101 24.74 4.92 11.31
CA GLN A 101 26.15 4.70 11.64
C GLN A 101 26.89 6.02 11.49
N LEU A 102 27.38 6.57 12.60
CA LEU A 102 28.08 7.85 12.65
C LEU A 102 29.56 7.61 12.98
N MET A 103 30.46 8.08 12.11
CA MET A 103 31.90 8.09 12.38
C MET A 103 32.36 9.51 12.71
N VAL A 104 32.93 9.71 13.89
CA VAL A 104 33.47 11.00 14.33
C VAL A 104 34.99 10.94 14.32
N ALA A 105 35.62 11.85 13.59
CA ALA A 105 37.08 12.02 13.60
C ALA A 105 37.44 13.24 14.46
N LEU A 106 38.20 13.03 15.54
CA LEU A 106 38.62 14.08 16.46
C LEU A 106 40.13 14.31 16.35
N ASP A 107 40.51 15.55 16.03
CA ASP A 107 41.91 15.99 16.07
C ASP A 107 42.37 16.19 17.51
N ILE A 108 43.57 15.70 17.84
CA ILE A 108 44.25 15.87 19.12
C ILE A 108 45.60 16.61 19.00
N SER A 109 45.83 17.31 17.88
CA SER A 109 47.03 18.13 17.63
C SER A 109 47.18 19.30 18.61
N GLU A 110 48.38 19.88 18.70
CA GLU A 110 48.65 21.06 19.56
C GLU A 110 47.73 22.25 19.25
N SER A 111 47.28 22.38 18.00
CA SER A 111 46.35 23.43 17.59
C SER A 111 44.99 23.35 18.31
N MET A 112 44.64 22.16 18.82
CA MET A 112 43.40 21.92 19.58
C MET A 112 43.51 22.32 21.05
N LEU A 113 44.71 22.65 21.54
CA LEU A 113 44.93 23.27 22.86
C LEU A 113 44.76 24.80 22.83
N ALA A 114 44.44 25.38 21.66
CA ALA A 114 44.14 26.79 21.53
C ALA A 114 42.92 27.18 22.38
N GLN A 115 43.01 28.35 23.04
CA GLN A 115 42.01 28.87 23.98
C GLN A 115 41.10 29.95 23.35
N ASP A 116 41.05 30.03 22.02
CA ASP A 116 40.10 30.88 21.31
C ASP A 116 38.64 30.47 21.58
N MET A 117 38.42 29.22 22.00
CA MET A 117 37.21 28.78 22.69
C MET A 117 37.53 28.27 24.10
N LYS A 118 36.87 28.82 25.13
CA LYS A 118 37.08 28.37 26.52
C LYS A 118 36.49 26.96 26.75
N PRO A 119 37.17 26.07 27.48
CA PRO A 119 38.51 26.22 28.05
C PRO A 119 39.63 26.03 27.02
N ASP A 120 39.48 25.09 26.09
CA ASP A 120 40.25 24.94 24.86
C ASP A 120 39.38 24.23 23.80
N ARG A 121 39.79 24.26 22.53
CA ARG A 121 39.04 23.64 21.42
C ARG A 121 38.78 22.15 21.64
N LEU A 122 39.77 21.41 22.15
CA LEU A 122 39.66 19.96 22.40
C LEU A 122 38.57 19.66 23.44
N THR A 123 38.56 20.40 24.53
CA THR A 123 37.58 20.24 25.60
C THR A 123 36.19 20.64 25.14
N ARG A 124 36.07 21.67 24.30
CA ARG A 124 34.81 22.04 23.65
C ARG A 124 34.29 20.96 22.72
N ALA A 125 35.14 20.41 21.85
CA ALA A 125 34.77 19.32 20.95
C ALA A 125 34.28 18.08 21.71
N LYS A 126 34.92 17.73 22.85
CA LYS A 126 34.45 16.64 23.73
C LYS A 126 33.05 16.90 24.29
N LEU A 127 32.75 18.11 24.73
CA LEU A 127 31.43 18.47 25.25
C LEU A 127 30.35 18.38 24.16
N GLU A 128 30.64 18.89 22.96
CA GLU A 128 29.73 18.81 21.82
C GLU A 128 29.50 17.36 21.38
N MET A 129 30.54 16.52 21.37
CA MET A 129 30.39 15.08 21.12
C MET A 129 29.49 14.40 22.15
N LEU A 130 29.63 14.73 23.44
CA LEU A 130 28.77 14.17 24.49
C LEU A 130 27.31 14.58 24.31
N GLU A 131 27.06 15.84 23.93
CA GLU A 131 25.71 16.31 23.62
C GLU A 131 25.13 15.62 22.38
N LEU A 132 25.94 15.45 21.33
CA LEU A 132 25.56 14.76 20.11
C LEU A 132 25.18 13.31 20.41
N VAL A 133 26.04 12.56 21.13
CA VAL A 133 25.78 11.17 21.51
C VAL A 133 24.55 11.05 22.39
N GLY A 134 24.29 12.02 23.28
CA GLY A 134 23.08 12.05 24.12
C GLY A 134 21.77 12.20 23.34
N ARG A 135 21.81 12.70 22.10
CA ARG A 135 20.63 12.83 21.22
C ARG A 135 20.39 11.60 20.35
N LEU A 136 21.39 10.74 20.19
CA LEU A 136 21.30 9.52 19.38
C LEU A 136 20.45 8.46 20.06
N ARG A 137 19.61 7.76 19.30
CA ARG A 137 18.66 6.76 19.82
C ARG A 137 18.72 5.50 18.98
N GLY A 138 19.49 4.53 19.45
CA GLY A 138 19.69 3.27 18.72
C GLY A 138 20.69 3.37 17.56
N ASP A 139 21.37 4.50 17.43
CA ASP A 139 22.44 4.74 16.45
C ASP A 139 23.79 4.19 16.94
N GLU A 140 24.65 3.79 16.01
CA GLU A 140 26.01 3.30 16.28
C GLU A 140 27.03 4.41 16.03
N VAL A 141 27.95 4.62 16.97
CA VAL A 141 28.97 5.68 16.89
C VAL A 141 30.38 5.09 16.94
N GLY A 142 31.17 5.38 15.92
CA GLY A 142 32.63 5.18 15.91
C GLY A 142 33.37 6.48 16.19
N LEU A 143 34.47 6.41 16.94
CA LEU A 143 35.37 7.54 17.20
C LEU A 143 36.77 7.20 16.73
N VAL A 144 37.33 8.05 15.88
CA VAL A 144 38.72 7.99 15.41
C VAL A 144 39.46 9.21 15.93
N LEU A 145 40.53 8.97 16.66
CA LEU A 145 41.46 10.02 17.09
C LEU A 145 42.60 10.10 16.09
N PHE A 146 42.98 11.31 15.71
CA PHE A 146 44.16 11.53 14.85
C PHE A 146 44.95 12.74 15.33
N SER A 147 46.25 12.72 15.07
CA SER A 147 47.17 13.83 15.35
C SER A 147 47.99 14.05 14.10
N GLY A 148 47.86 15.23 13.50
CA GLY A 148 48.71 15.72 12.43
C GLY A 148 49.83 16.61 12.94
#